data_AF-K9AT20-F1
#
_entry.id   AF-K9AT20-F1
#
_cell.length_a   1.000
_cell.length_b   1.000
_cell.length_c   1.000
_cell.angle_alpha   90.00
_cell.angle_beta   90.00
_cell.angle_gamma   90.00
#
_symmetry.space_group_name_H-M   'P 1'
#
loop_
_entity.id
_entity.type
_entity.pdbx_description
1 polymer ?
#
loop_
_entity_poly.entity_id
_entity_poly.type
_entity_poly.pdbx_seq_one_letter_code
_entity_poly.pdbx_strand_id
1 'polypeptide(L)' 'MGAEDFAYYVKDIPGTFFIVGYMPEGVTDPYGNHHPKFEVNEACMLVASKSLGEIALNRLTQT' A
#
# COMPACT_ATOMS: atom_id res chain seq x y z
N MET A 1 13.61 3.81 0.05
CA MET A 1 12.32 4.53 0.03
C MET A 1 12.53 5.84 -0.72
N GLY A 2 11.62 6.16 -1.65
CA GLY A 2 11.63 7.42 -2.39
C GLY A 2 10.92 8.54 -1.62
N ALA A 3 10.77 9.71 -2.26
CA ALA A 3 9.89 10.77 -1.79
C ALA A 3 8.44 10.44 -2.15
N GLU A 4 7.50 10.72 -1.24
CA GLU A 4 6.07 10.46 -1.38
C GLU A 4 5.31 11.71 -0.92
N ASP A 5 4.44 12.25 -1.76
CA ASP A 5 3.75 13.52 -1.48
C ASP A 5 2.58 13.36 -0.49
N PHE A 6 2.17 12.12 -0.21
CA PHE A 6 1.25 11.81 0.89
C PHE A 6 1.71 12.39 2.24
N ALA A 7 3.02 12.60 2.39
CA ALA A 7 3.62 13.28 3.53
C ALA A 7 3.03 14.68 3.80
N TYR A 8 2.50 15.38 2.79
CA TYR A 8 1.83 16.66 3.00
C TYR A 8 0.48 16.53 3.70
N TYR A 9 -0.29 15.47 3.44
CA TYR A 9 -1.57 15.27 4.13
C TYR A 9 -1.38 15.01 5.63
N VAL A 10 -0.40 14.18 5.99
CA VAL A 10 -0.15 13.82 7.40
C VAL A 10 0.54 14.92 8.21
N LYS A 11 0.93 16.04 7.58
CA LYS A 11 1.35 17.25 8.29
C LYS A 11 0.17 17.97 8.94
N ASP A 12 -0.99 17.95 8.28
CA ASP A 12 -2.14 18.77 8.68
C ASP A 12 -3.18 17.97 9.46
N ILE A 13 -3.34 16.68 9.17
CA ILE A 13 -4.29 15.80 9.86
C ILE A 13 -3.63 14.47 10.25
N PRO A 14 -4.03 13.84 11.38
CA PRO A 14 -3.55 12.51 11.72
C PRO A 14 -3.89 11.51 10.60
N GLY A 15 -2.88 10.83 10.08
CA GLY A 15 -3.03 9.85 9.03
C GLY A 15 -1.93 8.80 9.05
N THR A 16 -2.16 7.73 8.30
CA THR A 16 -1.26 6.57 8.24
C THR A 16 -1.03 6.21 6.78
N PHE A 17 0.24 6.02 6.43
CA PHE A 17 0.65 5.42 5.16
C PHE A 17 1.14 4.00 5.44
N PHE A 18 0.70 3.02 4.65
CA PHE A 18 1.12 1.63 4.80
C PHE A 18 1.40 1.00 3.43
N ILE A 19 2.27 0.00 3.41
CA ILE A 19 2.70 -0.69 2.19
C ILE A 19 2.02 -2.06 2.15
N VAL A 20 1.47 -2.41 0.99
CA VAL A 20 0.97 -3.75 0.70
C VAL A 20 2.02 -4.50 -0.10
N GLY A 21 2.38 -5.69 0.35
CA GLY A 21 3.36 -6.53 -0.35
C GLY A 21 2.86 -6.93 -1.74
N TYR A 22 3.69 -6.71 -2.75
CA TYR A 22 3.34 -6.92 -4.16
C TYR A 22 4.34 -7.84 -4.90
N MET A 23 5.26 -8.48 -4.18
CA MET A 23 6.28 -9.34 -4.78
C MET A 23 5.62 -10.48 -5.59
N PRO A 24 5.99 -10.65 -6.88
CA PRO A 24 5.51 -11.77 -7.69
C PRO A 24 5.85 -13.13 -7.05
N GLU A 25 4.98 -14.12 -7.26
CA GLU A 25 5.16 -15.46 -6.70
C GLU A 25 6.38 -16.17 -7.33
N GLY A 26 7.16 -16.87 -6.51
CA GLY A 26 8.35 -17.59 -6.97
C GLY A 26 9.54 -16.72 -7.37
N VAL A 27 9.46 -15.40 -7.23
CA VAL A 27 10.54 -14.46 -7.55
C VAL A 27 11.33 -14.11 -6.29
N THR A 28 12.64 -14.35 -6.30
CA THR A 28 13.55 -14.05 -5.17
C THR A 28 14.23 -12.69 -5.29
N ASP A 29 14.34 -12.13 -6.49
CA ASP A 29 14.94 -10.82 -6.78
C ASP A 29 14.04 -10.02 -7.73
N PRO A 30 13.02 -9.32 -7.20
CA PRO A 30 12.04 -8.61 -8.00
C PRO A 30 12.57 -7.24 -8.50
N TYR A 31 12.16 -6.86 -9.71
CA TYR A 31 12.39 -5.50 -10.20
C TYR A 31 11.57 -4.49 -9.36
N GLY A 32 12.24 -3.49 -8.80
CA GLY A 32 11.60 -2.46 -7.97
C GLY A 32 10.72 -1.48 -8.75
N ASN A 33 9.99 -0.64 -8.01
CA ASN A 33 9.22 0.47 -8.56
C ASN A 33 10.11 1.34 -9.49
N HIS A 34 9.51 1.88 -10.55
CA HIS A 34 10.16 2.66 -11.63
C HIS A 34 11.03 1.87 -12.61
N HIS A 35 11.23 0.56 -12.43
CA HIS A 35 11.95 -0.25 -13.41
C HIS A 35 11.05 -0.64 -14.60
N PRO A 36 11.52 -0.65 -15.87
CA PRO A 36 10.69 -0.97 -17.05
C PRO A 36 10.20 -2.43 -17.10
N LYS A 37 10.82 -3.30 -16.30
CA LYS A 37 10.42 -4.71 -16.11
C LYS A 37 9.70 -4.94 -14.79
N PHE A 38 9.19 -3.88 -14.16
CA PHE A 38 8.39 -4.00 -12.95
C PHE A 38 7.18 -4.90 -13.22
N GLU A 39 6.92 -5.80 -12.29
CA GLU A 39 5.79 -6.72 -12.33
C GLU A 39 5.16 -6.76 -10.93
N VAL A 40 3.83 -6.74 -10.89
CA VAL A 40 3.04 -6.68 -9.67
C VAL A 40 2.32 -8.02 -9.47
N ASN A 41 2.32 -8.53 -8.23
CA ASN A 41 1.41 -9.59 -7.86
C ASN A 41 -0.02 -9.04 -7.74
N GLU A 42 -0.88 -9.26 -8.72
CA GLU A 42 -2.25 -8.74 -8.75
C GLU A 42 -3.12 -9.19 -7.55
N ALA A 43 -2.77 -10.29 -6.88
CA ALA A 43 -3.45 -10.70 -5.65
C ALA A 43 -3.30 -9.67 -4.52
N CYS A 44 -2.28 -8.80 -4.58
CA CYS A 44 -2.11 -7.71 -3.63
C CYS A 44 -3.26 -6.70 -3.66
N MET A 45 -3.99 -6.58 -4.79
CA MET A 45 -5.13 -5.67 -4.92
C MET A 45 -6.26 -6.07 -3.96
N LEU A 46 -6.54 -7.37 -3.84
CA LEU A 46 -7.55 -7.87 -2.91
C LEU A 46 -7.17 -7.60 -1.45
N VAL A 47 -5.90 -7.78 -1.11
CA VAL A 47 -5.37 -7.46 0.22
C VAL A 47 -5.50 -5.96 0.48
N ALA A 48 -5.07 -5.11 -0.45
CA ALA A 48 -5.17 -3.65 -0.33
C ALA A 48 -6.61 -3.18 -0.12
N SER A 49 -7.56 -3.68 -0.92
CA SER A 49 -8.98 -3.32 -0.81
C SER A 49 -9.58 -3.76 0.51
N LYS A 50 -9.31 -4.99 0.96
CA LYS A 50 -9.81 -5.49 2.26
C LYS A 50 -9.20 -4.70 3.42
N SER A 51 -7.89 -4.46 3.40
CA SER A 51 -7.21 -3.70 4.45
C SER A 51 -7.76 -2.29 4.57
N LEU A 52 -7.89 -1.55 3.46
CA LEU A 52 -8.42 -0.19 3.50
C LEU A 52 -9.88 -0.16 3.93
N GLY A 53 -10.70 -1.08 3.42
CA GLY A 53 -12.12 -1.19 3.81
C GLY A 53 -12.30 -1.48 5.30
N GLU A 54 -11.54 -2.43 5.84
CA GLU A 54 -11.56 -2.78 7.26
C GLU A 54 -11.07 -1.63 8.15
N ILE A 55 -10.00 -0.93 7.75
CA ILE A 55 -9.51 0.26 8.47
C ILE A 55 -10.59 1.35 8.50
N ALA A 56 -11.22 1.63 7.36
CA ALA A 56 -12.25 2.65 7.26
C ALA A 56 -13.49 2.29 8.10
N LEU A 57 -13.99 1.05 7.98
CA LEU A 57 -15.13 0.56 8.76
C LEU A 57 -14.83 0.68 10.26
N ASN A 58 -13.73 0.11 10.73
CA ASN A 58 -13.34 0.20 12.13
C ASN A 58 -13.23 1.65 12.61
N ARG A 59 -12.64 2.55 11.82
CA ARG A 59 -12.52 3.96 12.18
C ARG A 59 -13.86 4.68 12.33
N LEU A 60 -14.88 4.26 11.58
CA LEU A 60 -16.22 4.85 11.56
C LEU A 60 -17.19 4.20 12.56
N THR A 61 -16.96 2.93 12.92
CA THR A 61 -17.86 2.17 13.81
C THR A 61 -17.33 1.97 15.22
N GLN A 62 -16.10 2.37 15.53
CA GLN A 62 -15.58 2.41 16.89
C GLN A 62 -16.33 3.49 17.70
N THR A 63 -17.20 3.05 18.62
CA THR A 63 -17.75 3.84 19.74
C THR A 63 -16.75 3.97 20.88
#